data_AF-A0A6I5HK86-F1
#
_entry.id   AF-A0A6I5HK86-F1
#
_cell.length_a   1.000
_cell.length_b   1.000
_cell.length_c   1.000
_cell.angle_alpha   90.00
_cell.angle_beta   90.00
_cell.angle_gamma   90.00
#
_symmetry.space_group_name_H-M   'P 1'
#
loop_
_entity.id
_entity.type
_entity.pdbx_description
1 polymer ?
#
loop_
_entity_poly.entity_id
_entity_poly.type
_entity_poly.pdbx_seq_one_letter_code
_entity_poly.pdbx_strand_id
1 'polypeptide(L)'
;MDSSALRSKILDLAIAAGDGSVTAADFAAANYSLRDVGYSSLSYMRLIDSIENEVGVYLDPEAAIEHYETIDSVTALVLAGGIGADA
;
A
#
# COMPACT_ATOMS: atom_id res chain seq x y z
N MET A 1 -6.61 -5.54 -14.43
CA MET A 1 -6.95 -5.98 -13.07
C MET A 1 -8.07 -5.07 -12.58
N ASP A 2 -9.10 -5.64 -11.95
CA ASP A 2 -10.24 -4.85 -11.48
C ASP A 2 -9.90 -4.17 -10.14
N SER A 3 -10.48 -3.00 -9.85
CA SER A 3 -10.12 -2.20 -8.66
C SER A 3 -10.26 -2.98 -7.34
N SER A 4 -11.29 -3.81 -7.20
CA SER A 4 -11.50 -4.65 -6.01
C SER A 4 -10.45 -5.76 -5.86
N ALA A 5 -10.02 -6.37 -6.96
CA ALA A 5 -8.97 -7.38 -6.96
C ALA A 5 -7.60 -6.77 -6.61
N LEU A 6 -7.30 -5.58 -7.16
CA LEU A 6 -6.09 -4.84 -6.80
C LEU A 6 -6.10 -4.45 -5.32
N ARG A 7 -7.20 -3.90 -4.81
CA ARG A 7 -7.33 -3.55 -3.38
C ARG A 7 -7.03 -4.74 -2.48
N SER A 8 -7.57 -5.92 -2.80
CA SER A 8 -7.29 -7.15 -2.06
C SER A 8 -5.81 -7.50 -2.11
N LYS A 9 -5.18 -7.42 -3.29
CA LYS A 9 -3.73 -7.67 -3.43
C LYS A 9 -2.90 -6.69 -2.60
N ILE A 10 -3.21 -5.39 -2.64
CA ILE A 10 -2.51 -4.38 -1.83
C ILE A 10 -2.66 -4.66 -0.33
N LEU A 11 -3.85 -5.07 0.13
CA LEU A 11 -4.06 -5.47 1.52
C LEU A 11 -3.18 -6.67 1.91
N ASP A 12 -3.12 -7.69 1.07
CA ASP A 12 -2.29 -8.88 1.32
C ASP A 12 -0.80 -8.52 1.40
N LEU A 13 -0.32 -7.63 0.51
CA LEU A 13 1.04 -7.12 0.55
C LEU A 13 1.30 -6.29 1.81
N ALA A 14 0.32 -5.48 2.24
CA ALA A 14 0.44 -4.69 3.47
C ALA A 14 0.55 -5.57 4.71
N ILE A 15 -0.21 -6.68 4.78
CA ILE A 15 -0.10 -7.65 5.86
C ILE A 15 1.27 -8.35 5.83
N ALA A 16 1.73 -8.77 4.65
CA ALA A 16 3.03 -9.43 4.48
C ALA A 16 4.19 -8.51 4.88
N ALA A 17 4.18 -7.26 4.44
CA ALA A 17 5.19 -6.25 4.79
C ALA A 17 5.14 -5.84 6.27
N GLY A 18 4.01 -6.05 6.93
CA GLY A 18 3.85 -5.96 8.38
C GLY A 18 4.62 -7.01 9.17
N ASP A 19 5.08 -8.10 8.55
CA ASP A 19 5.91 -9.14 9.19
C ASP A 19 5.28 -9.70 10.48
N GLY A 20 3.96 -9.87 10.47
CA GLY A 20 3.17 -10.35 11.61
C GLY A 20 2.81 -9.30 12.67
N SER A 21 3.22 -8.03 12.51
CA SER A 21 2.84 -6.95 13.43
C SER A 21 1.40 -6.45 13.26
N VAL A 22 0.79 -6.72 12.10
CA VAL A 22 -0.57 -6.32 11.76
C VAL A 22 -1.28 -7.45 11.03
N THR A 23 -2.60 -7.53 11.21
CA THR A 23 -3.47 -8.52 10.57
C THR A 23 -4.57 -7.84 9.75
N ALA A 24 -5.27 -8.62 8.91
CA ALA A 24 -6.45 -8.12 8.20
C ALA A 24 -7.53 -7.56 9.14
N ALA A 25 -7.67 -8.13 10.34
CA ALA A 25 -8.61 -7.64 11.34
C ALA A 25 -8.20 -6.28 11.91
N ASP A 26 -6.91 -6.06 12.12
CA ASP A 26 -6.39 -4.76 12.60
C ASP A 26 -6.60 -3.67 11.54
N PHE A 27 -6.34 -3.99 10.27
CA PHE A 27 -6.67 -3.10 9.15
C PHE A 27 -8.16 -2.78 9.11
N ALA A 28 -9.04 -3.77 9.23
CA ALA A 28 -10.47 -3.54 9.23
C ALA A 28 -10.91 -2.66 10.42
N ALA A 29 -10.34 -2.89 11.61
CA ALA A 29 -10.61 -2.08 12.81
C ALA A 29 -10.10 -0.64 12.68
N ALA A 30 -9.00 -0.45 11.95
CA ALA A 30 -8.38 0.84 11.66
C ALA A 30 -8.95 1.52 10.38
N ASN A 31 -10.09 1.06 9.86
CA ASN A 31 -10.67 1.56 8.61
C ASN A 31 -9.67 1.58 7.44
N TYR A 32 -8.80 0.58 7.38
CA TYR A 32 -7.72 0.40 6.42
C TYR A 32 -6.68 1.52 6.36
N SER A 33 -6.55 2.29 7.45
CA SER A 33 -5.52 3.30 7.64
C SER A 33 -4.19 2.66 8.04
N LEU A 34 -3.16 2.89 7.22
CA LEU A 34 -1.78 2.47 7.53
C LEU A 34 -1.27 3.23 8.76
N ARG A 35 -1.69 4.48 8.95
CA ARG A 35 -1.31 5.25 10.12
C ARG A 35 -1.96 4.71 11.40
N ASP A 36 -3.25 4.44 11.37
CA ASP A 36 -4.01 4.07 12.58
C ASP A 36 -3.78 2.60 12.98
N VAL A 37 -3.41 1.74 12.04
CA VAL A 37 -2.97 0.37 12.34
C VAL A 37 -1.56 0.32 12.98
N GLY A 38 -0.88 1.47 13.09
CA GLY A 38 0.46 1.56 13.67
C GLY A 38 1.56 1.06 12.74
N TYR A 39 1.38 1.20 11.43
CA TYR A 39 2.33 0.72 10.44
C TYR A 39 3.67 1.47 10.57
N SER A 40 4.75 0.71 10.77
CA SER A 40 6.08 1.29 10.97
C SER A 40 6.68 1.80 9.66
N SER A 41 7.64 2.73 9.73
CA SER A 41 8.38 3.20 8.54
C SER A 41 9.06 2.06 7.77
N LEU A 42 9.51 1.00 8.47
CA LEU A 42 10.11 -0.17 7.82
C LEU A 42 9.07 -1.01 7.08
N SER A 43 7.93 -1.27 7.71
CA SER A 43 6.81 -1.98 7.07
C SER A 43 6.32 -1.23 5.84
N TYR A 44 6.31 0.10 5.92
CA TYR A 44 5.94 0.97 4.81
C TYR A 44 6.89 0.86 3.61
N MET A 45 8.21 0.91 3.83
CA MET A 45 9.20 0.71 2.75
C MET A 45 9.07 -0.69 2.13
N ARG A 46 8.90 -1.73 2.95
CA ARG A 46 8.66 -3.11 2.46
C ARG A 46 7.39 -3.23 1.64
N LEU A 47 6.34 -2.50 2.01
CA LEU A 47 5.08 -2.48 1.26
C LEU A 47 5.29 -1.86 -0.12
N ILE A 48 5.97 -0.70 -0.18
CA ILE A 48 6.32 -0.05 -1.45
C ILE A 48 7.10 -1.03 -2.33
N ASP A 49 8.22 -1.55 -1.84
CA ASP A 49 9.06 -2.51 -2.57
C ASP A 49 8.23 -3.71 -3.07
N SER A 50 7.33 -4.22 -2.23
CA SER A 50 6.47 -5.35 -2.59
C SER A 50 5.49 -4.99 -3.69
N ILE A 51 4.86 -3.81 -3.64
CA ILE A 51 3.93 -3.34 -4.68
C ILE A 51 4.68 -3.11 -6.00
N GLU A 52 5.86 -2.49 -5.95
CA GLU A 52 6.68 -2.27 -7.15
C GLU A 52 7.05 -3.59 -7.83
N ASN A 53 7.51 -4.57 -7.04
CA ASN A 53 7.88 -5.90 -7.56
C ASN A 53 6.68 -6.71 -8.07
N GLU A 54 5.54 -6.64 -7.38
CA GLU A 54 4.37 -7.49 -7.64
C GLU A 54 3.38 -6.92 -8.66
N VAL A 55 3.37 -5.60 -8.83
CA VAL A 55 2.46 -4.89 -9.72
C VAL A 55 3.21 -4.23 -10.87
N GLY A 56 4.52 -4.01 -10.75
CA GLY A 56 5.35 -3.43 -11.81
C GLY A 56 5.18 -1.92 -11.97
N VAL A 57 4.82 -1.22 -10.88
CA VAL A 57 4.72 0.25 -10.82
C VAL A 57 5.92 0.84 -10.09
N TYR A 58 6.19 2.13 -10.30
CA TYR A 58 7.13 2.88 -9.48
C TYR A 58 6.36 3.79 -8.53
N LEU A 59 6.73 3.77 -7.27
CA LEU A 59 6.04 4.46 -6.19
C LEU A 59 7.04 5.33 -5.44
N ASP A 60 6.96 6.64 -5.67
CA ASP A 60 7.78 7.60 -4.94
C ASP A 60 7.15 7.89 -3.55
N PRO A 61 7.81 7.54 -2.44
CA PRO A 61 7.33 7.82 -1.09
C PRO A 61 7.37 9.31 -0.73
N GLU A 62 8.25 10.11 -1.36
CA GLU A 62 8.41 11.54 -1.05
C GLU A 62 7.42 12.40 -1.83
N ALA A 63 7.13 12.04 -3.09
CA ALA A 63 6.20 12.79 -3.93
C ALA A 63 4.73 12.61 -3.53
N ALA A 64 4.39 11.57 -2.75
CA ALA A 64 3.02 11.11 -2.61
C ALA A 64 2.64 10.67 -1.18
N ILE A 65 3.23 11.25 -0.13
CA ILE A 65 2.98 10.88 1.29
C ILE A 65 1.47 10.72 1.61
N GLU A 66 0.62 11.64 1.12
CA GLU A 66 -0.84 11.61 1.33
C GLU A 66 -1.54 10.40 0.67
N HIS A 67 -0.96 9.85 -0.39
CA HIS A 67 -1.50 8.70 -1.10
C HIS A 67 -1.21 7.36 -0.41
N TYR A 68 -0.44 7.36 0.67
CA TYR A 68 -0.13 6.15 1.43
C TYR A 68 -0.69 6.18 2.86
N GLU A 69 -1.73 6.98 3.09
CA GLU A 69 -2.41 6.99 4.40
C GLU A 69 -3.30 5.76 4.58
N THR A 70 -3.90 5.26 3.49
CA THR A 70 -4.84 4.14 3.51
C THR A 70 -4.60 3.16 2.37
N ILE A 71 -5.06 1.91 2.54
CA ILE A 71 -5.03 0.90 1.47
C ILE A 71 -5.79 1.37 0.23
N ASP A 72 -6.87 2.14 0.41
CA ASP A 72 -7.67 2.67 -0.67
C ASP A 72 -6.93 3.76 -1.46
N SER A 73 -6.22 4.66 -0.76
CA SER A 73 -5.36 5.67 -1.38
C SER A 73 -4.22 5.04 -2.19
N VAL A 74 -3.56 4.02 -1.63
CA VAL A 74 -2.50 3.26 -2.34
C VAL A 74 -3.06 2.55 -3.56
N THR A 75 -4.23 1.94 -3.42
CA THR A 75 -4.92 1.28 -4.54
C THR A 75 -5.22 2.29 -5.65
N ALA A 76 -5.72 3.49 -5.31
CA ALA A 76 -5.99 4.54 -6.28
C ALA A 76 -4.71 5.02 -6.98
N LEU A 77 -3.61 5.17 -6.24
CA LEU A 77 -2.30 5.55 -6.78
C LEU A 77 -1.78 4.53 -7.81
N VAL A 78 -1.89 3.25 -7.47
CA VAL A 78 -1.48 2.14 -8.35
C VAL A 78 -2.40 2.04 -9.58
N LEU A 79 -3.71 2.24 -9.41
CA LEU A 79 -4.65 2.32 -10.54
C LEU A 79 -4.37 3.51 -11.46
N ALA A 80 -3.97 4.64 -10.90
CA ALA A 80 -3.60 5.84 -11.65
C ALA A 80 -2.27 5.67 -12.40
N GLY A 81 -1.50 4.61 -12.11
CA GLY A 81 -0.36 4.18 -12.92
C GLY A 81 1.02 4.52 -12.36
N GLY A 82 1.14 4.79 -11.05
CA GLY A 82 2.44 5.02 -10.39
C GLY A 82 3.12 6.30 -10.90
N ILE A 83 3.14 7.33 -10.07
CA ILE A 83 3.70 8.65 -10.43
C ILE A 83 5.20 8.44 -10.73
N GLY A 84 5.54 8.32 -12.02
CA GLY A 84 6.86 7.89 -12.48
C GLY A 84 6.94 7.31 -13.90
N ALA A 85 5.82 7.07 -14.59
CA ALA A 85 5.82 6.64 -16.00
C ALA A 85 5.67 7.80 -17.00
N ASP A 86 6.37 8.92 -16.84
CA ASP A 86 6.76 9.83 -17.94
C ASP A 86 7.79 10.88 -17.47
N ALA A 87 9.09 10.58 -17.60
CA ALA A 87 10.18 11.58 -17.64
C ALA A 87 11.44 10.98 -18.28
#